data_AF-A0A2V9B7P1-F1
#
_entry.id   AF-A0A2V9B7P1-F1
#
_cell.length_a   1.000
_cell.length_b   1.000
_cell.length_c   1.000
_cell.angle_alpha   90.00
_cell.angle_beta   90.00
_cell.angle_gamma   90.00
#
_symmetry.space_group_name_H-M   'P 1'
#
loop_
_entity.id
_entity.type
_entity.pdbx_description
1 polymer ?
#
loop_
_entity_poly.entity_id
_entity_poly.type
_entity_poly.pdbx_seq_one_letter_code
_entity_poly.pdbx_strand_id
1 'polypeptide(L)'
;MAARTQPVGYRWLLSLQTSAVRIGLYTGVGMSGVFVVWLFLANRVPFLERFALERNVAGGGLLVVLALVPVLRFLRHPRRLLLSGLLAAAVFSFAYRLLCLFFSALPDRIGAFHLFMTGSIAYAVVATLAWVGNLIWAVRGHHEPNSGHHLS
;
A
#
# COMPACT_ATOMS: atom_id res chain seq x y z
N MET A 1 -5.01 6.67 43.27
CA MET A 1 -5.11 6.90 41.81
C MET A 1 -3.80 6.46 41.16
N ALA A 2 -3.79 5.32 40.48
CA ALA A 2 -2.57 4.80 39.86
C ALA A 2 -2.33 5.49 38.51
N ALA A 3 -1.31 6.36 38.44
CA ALA A 3 -0.81 6.90 37.19
C ALA A 3 -0.19 5.74 36.39
N ARG A 4 -0.95 5.23 35.42
CA ARG A 4 -0.50 4.16 34.51
C ARG A 4 0.51 4.77 33.54
N THR A 5 1.79 4.84 33.94
CA THR A 5 2.90 5.30 33.11
C THR A 5 3.12 4.28 32.00
N GLN A 6 2.45 4.47 30.87
CA GLN A 6 2.75 3.70 29.67
C GLN A 6 4.13 4.12 29.14
N PRO A 7 5.01 3.16 28.82
CA PRO A 7 6.35 3.47 28.32
C PRO A 7 6.24 4.28 27.02
N VAL A 8 7.08 5.32 26.90
CA VAL A 8 7.06 6.30 25.79
C VAL A 8 7.11 5.63 24.41
N GLY A 9 7.74 4.46 24.29
CA GLY A 9 7.78 3.66 23.05
C GLY A 9 6.41 3.15 22.57
N TYR A 10 5.46 2.90 23.48
CA TYR A 10 4.13 2.40 23.13
C TYR A 10 3.28 3.47 22.42
N ARG A 11 3.45 4.74 22.80
CA ARG A 11 2.76 5.89 22.15
C ARG A 11 3.20 6.09 20.70
N TRP A 12 4.48 5.85 20.40
CA TRP A 12 5.01 5.93 19.04
C TRP A 12 4.48 4.80 18.16
N LEU A 13 4.42 3.56 18.66
CA LEU A 13 3.80 2.43 17.95
C LEU A 13 2.31 2.69 17.65
N LEU A 14 1.55 3.15 18.65
CA LEU A 14 0.12 3.49 18.51
C LEU A 14 -0.12 4.67 17.54
N SER A 15 0.76 5.68 17.55
CA SER A 15 0.67 6.84 16.66
C SER A 15 1.06 6.51 15.21
N LEU A 16 2.09 5.69 15.03
CA LEU A 16 2.46 5.14 13.71
C LEU A 16 1.34 4.22 13.18
N GLN A 17 0.71 3.42 14.05
CA GLN A 17 -0.34 2.49 13.69
C GLN A 17 -1.64 3.17 13.30
N THR A 18 -2.17 4.13 14.05
CA THR A 18 -3.54 4.62 13.80
C THR A 18 -3.75 5.19 12.39
N SER A 19 -2.80 5.96 11.85
CA SER A 19 -2.92 6.49 10.48
C SER A 19 -2.48 5.50 9.40
N ALA A 20 -1.36 4.79 9.60
CA ALA A 20 -0.87 3.83 8.61
C ALA A 20 -1.81 2.63 8.46
N VAL A 21 -2.35 2.12 9.58
CA VAL A 21 -3.33 1.03 9.60
C VAL A 21 -4.62 1.46 8.91
N ARG A 22 -5.15 2.66 9.18
CA ARG A 22 -6.36 3.16 8.51
C ARG A 22 -6.17 3.25 6.99
N ILE A 23 -5.07 3.85 6.55
CA ILE A 23 -4.78 3.98 5.11
C ILE A 23 -4.58 2.61 4.47
N GLY A 24 -3.83 1.71 5.11
CA GLY A 24 -3.63 0.35 4.61
C GLY A 24 -4.95 -0.41 4.50
N LEU A 25 -5.80 -0.31 5.53
CA LEU A 25 -7.11 -0.97 5.56
C LEU A 25 -8.04 -0.41 4.47
N TYR A 26 -8.20 0.91 4.38
CA TYR A 26 -9.05 1.52 3.35
C TYR A 26 -8.55 1.24 1.94
N THR A 27 -7.23 1.23 1.73
CA THR A 27 -6.64 0.88 0.44
C THR A 27 -6.94 -0.58 0.09
N GLY A 28 -6.70 -1.52 1.02
CA GLY A 28 -6.99 -2.93 0.79
C GLY A 28 -8.47 -3.22 0.55
N VAL A 29 -9.36 -2.58 1.31
CA VAL A 29 -10.82 -2.69 1.12
C VAL A 29 -11.24 -2.09 -0.23
N GLY A 30 -10.72 -0.92 -0.58
CA GLY A 30 -10.99 -0.27 -1.87
C GLY A 30 -10.55 -1.12 -3.05
N MET A 31 -9.33 -1.66 -3.01
CA MET A 31 -8.82 -2.59 -4.04
C MET A 31 -9.70 -3.84 -4.14
N SER A 32 -10.11 -4.41 -3.00
CA SER A 32 -10.98 -5.58 -2.97
C SER A 32 -12.34 -5.28 -3.62
N GLY A 33 -12.95 -4.14 -3.29
CA GLY A 33 -14.22 -3.72 -3.87
C GLY A 33 -14.13 -3.51 -5.39
N VAL A 34 -13.09 -2.81 -5.86
CA VAL A 34 -12.83 -2.63 -7.30
C VAL A 34 -12.66 -3.98 -8.00
N PHE A 35 -11.90 -4.91 -7.41
CA PHE A 35 -11.68 -6.22 -8.00
C PHE A 35 -12.95 -7.07 -8.04
N VAL A 36 -13.79 -7.01 -7.00
CA VAL A 36 -15.10 -7.68 -6.97
C VAL A 36 -16.01 -7.12 -8.07
N VAL A 37 -16.12 -5.80 -8.18
CA VAL A 37 -16.93 -5.14 -9.22
C VAL A 37 -16.42 -5.53 -10.61
N TRP A 38 -15.10 -5.54 -10.79
CA TRP A 38 -14.48 -5.95 -12.04
C TRP A 38 -14.79 -7.40 -12.39
N LEU A 39 -14.70 -8.34 -11.44
CA LEU A 39 -15.08 -9.74 -11.65
C LEU A 39 -16.56 -9.90 -11.97
N PHE A 40 -17.43 -9.14 -11.30
CA PHE A 40 -18.85 -9.19 -11.57
C PHE A 40 -19.15 -8.74 -13.01
N LEU A 41 -18.60 -7.59 -13.42
CA LEU A 41 -18.71 -7.08 -14.79
C LEU A 41 -18.12 -8.07 -15.81
N ALA A 42 -17.02 -8.72 -15.46
CA ALA A 42 -16.35 -9.67 -16.33
C ALA A 42 -17.18 -10.93 -16.60
N ASN A 43 -17.94 -11.40 -15.61
CA ASN A 43 -18.68 -12.65 -15.70
C ASN A 43 -20.17 -12.47 -16.03
N ARG A 44 -20.76 -11.29 -15.80
CA ARG A 44 -22.21 -11.07 -15.94
C ARG A 44 -22.61 -10.20 -17.12
N VAL A 45 -21.68 -9.49 -17.74
CA VAL A 45 -21.98 -8.54 -18.83
C VAL A 45 -21.28 -8.98 -20.11
N PRO A 46 -21.86 -9.92 -20.89
CA PRO A 46 -21.26 -10.43 -22.13
C PRO A 46 -21.07 -9.35 -23.20
N PHE A 47 -21.86 -8.28 -23.15
CA PHE A 47 -21.68 -7.10 -24.02
C PHE A 47 -20.30 -6.43 -23.90
N LEU A 48 -19.61 -6.61 -22.77
CA LEU A 48 -18.27 -6.07 -22.54
C LEU A 48 -17.16 -6.99 -23.07
N GLU A 49 -17.46 -8.16 -23.64
CA GLU A 49 -16.45 -9.06 -24.21
C GLU A 49 -15.69 -8.41 -25.37
N ARG A 50 -16.39 -7.64 -26.21
CA ARG A 50 -15.77 -6.85 -27.29
C ARG A 50 -14.82 -5.76 -26.78
N PHE A 51 -14.96 -5.38 -25.52
CA PHE A 51 -14.13 -4.40 -24.82
C PHE A 51 -13.29 -5.06 -23.71
N ALA A 52 -13.00 -6.37 -23.82
CA ALA A 52 -12.30 -7.10 -22.77
C ALA A 52 -10.95 -6.46 -22.43
N LEU A 53 -10.20 -5.99 -23.43
CA LEU A 53 -8.93 -5.30 -23.21
C LEU A 53 -9.12 -4.00 -22.43
N GLU A 54 -10.03 -3.13 -22.88
CA GLU A 54 -10.31 -1.84 -22.26
C GLU A 54 -10.79 -2.00 -20.81
N ARG A 55 -11.71 -2.93 -20.56
CA ARG A 55 -12.19 -3.25 -19.21
C ARG A 55 -11.07 -3.75 -18.30
N ASN A 56 -10.17 -4.58 -18.83
CA ASN A 56 -9.06 -5.13 -18.06
C ASN A 56 -8.01 -4.06 -17.76
N VAL A 57 -7.72 -3.19 -18.73
CA VAL A 57 -6.82 -2.03 -18.54
C VAL A 57 -7.43 -1.04 -17.54
N ALA A 58 -8.72 -0.74 -17.64
CA ALA A 58 -9.41 0.14 -16.70
C ALA A 58 -9.42 -0.44 -15.27
N GLY A 59 -9.77 -1.72 -15.12
CA GLY A 59 -9.77 -2.40 -13.82
C GLY A 59 -8.38 -2.49 -13.21
N GLY A 60 -7.39 -2.92 -14.00
CA GLY A 60 -5.99 -2.96 -13.57
C GLY A 60 -5.44 -1.59 -13.23
N GLY A 61 -5.71 -0.59 -14.07
CA GLY A 61 -5.31 0.80 -13.85
C GLY A 61 -5.89 1.37 -12.55
N LEU A 62 -7.17 1.13 -12.27
CA LEU A 62 -7.80 1.58 -11.04
C LEU A 62 -7.20 0.91 -9.80
N LEU A 63 -6.87 -0.39 -9.88
CA LEU A 63 -6.15 -1.08 -8.81
C LEU A 63 -4.75 -0.49 -8.57
N VAL A 64 -4.02 -0.16 -9.63
CA VAL A 64 -2.70 0.50 -9.52
C VAL A 64 -2.84 1.88 -8.87
N VAL A 65 -3.82 2.68 -9.29
CA VAL A 65 -4.08 4.00 -8.69
C VAL A 65 -4.36 3.88 -7.20
N LEU A 66 -5.19 2.91 -6.80
CA LEU A 66 -5.45 2.65 -5.38
C LEU A 66 -4.20 2.17 -4.64
N ALA A 67 -3.40 1.29 -5.24
CA ALA A 67 -2.15 0.81 -4.64
C ALA A 67 -1.11 1.95 -4.42
N LEU A 68 -1.19 3.02 -5.22
CA LEU A 68 -0.32 4.20 -5.04
C LEU A 68 -0.72 5.07 -3.84
N VAL A 69 -1.93 4.95 -3.29
CA VAL A 69 -2.40 5.77 -2.15
C VAL A 69 -1.44 5.74 -0.96
N PRO A 70 -1.08 4.57 -0.38
CA PRO A 70 -0.13 4.51 0.73
C PRO A 70 1.27 4.99 0.34
N VAL A 71 1.68 4.78 -0.92
CA VAL A 71 2.97 5.27 -1.45
C VAL A 71 2.99 6.78 -1.36
N LEU A 72 2.11 7.46 -2.09
CA LEU A 72 2.02 8.92 -2.15
C LEU A 72 1.84 9.55 -0.77
N ARG A 73 1.05 8.90 0.10
CA ARG A 73 0.78 9.42 1.46
C ARG A 73 2.00 9.35 2.38
N PHE A 74 2.86 8.34 2.23
CA PHE A 74 3.96 8.04 3.16
C PHE A 74 5.35 8.00 2.52
N LEU A 75 5.55 8.61 1.35
CA LEU A 75 6.87 8.70 0.67
C LEU A 75 8.01 9.19 1.59
N ARG A 76 7.71 10.10 2.53
CA ARG A 76 8.70 10.65 3.50
C ARG A 76 8.84 9.81 4.78
N HIS A 77 8.04 8.76 4.92
CA HIS A 77 7.95 7.94 6.11
C HIS A 77 7.98 6.44 5.73
N PRO A 78 9.15 5.90 5.34
CA PRO A 78 9.27 4.58 4.72
C PRO A 78 8.72 3.44 5.60
N ARG A 79 8.85 3.56 6.93
CA ARG A 79 8.27 2.59 7.88
C ARG A 79 6.74 2.56 7.84
N ARG A 80 6.10 3.74 7.75
CA ARG A 80 4.62 3.84 7.65
C ARG A 80 4.14 3.35 6.28
N LEU A 81 4.89 3.66 5.23
CA LEU A 81 4.63 3.16 3.87
C LEU A 81 4.62 1.63 3.87
N LEU A 82 5.69 1.01 4.38
CA LEU A 82 5.79 -0.45 4.42
C LEU A 82 4.64 -1.09 5.19
N LEU A 83 4.34 -0.60 6.41
CA LEU A 83 3.26 -1.15 7.22
C LEU A 83 1.89 -1.00 6.54
N SER A 84 1.58 0.18 5.99
CA SER A 84 0.31 0.42 5.32
C SER A 84 0.17 -0.42 4.03
N GLY A 85 1.26 -0.56 3.27
CA GLY A 85 1.30 -1.38 2.06
C GLY A 85 1.15 -2.86 2.33
N LEU A 86 1.85 -3.39 3.34
CA LEU A 86 1.71 -4.79 3.79
C LEU A 86 0.28 -5.08 4.25
N LEU A 87 -0.33 -4.16 5.02
CA LEU A 87 -1.71 -4.32 5.46
C LEU A 87 -2.69 -4.29 4.28
N ALA A 88 -2.51 -3.38 3.33
CA ALA A 88 -3.32 -3.32 2.12
C ALA A 88 -3.22 -4.62 1.30
N ALA A 89 -1.99 -5.11 1.09
CA ALA A 89 -1.72 -6.38 0.40
C ALA A 89 -2.35 -7.57 1.13
N ALA A 90 -2.27 -7.61 2.47
CA ALA A 90 -2.87 -8.67 3.28
C ALA A 90 -4.40 -8.68 3.17
N VAL A 91 -5.05 -7.53 3.33
CA VAL A 91 -6.51 -7.39 3.22
C VAL A 91 -6.98 -7.77 1.82
N PHE A 92 -6.30 -7.28 0.78
CA PHE A 92 -6.63 -7.61 -0.60
C PHE A 92 -6.47 -9.09 -0.91
N SER A 93 -5.38 -9.71 -0.44
CA SER A 93 -5.11 -11.14 -0.66
C SER A 93 -6.08 -12.03 0.11
N PHE A 94 -6.51 -11.61 1.31
CA PHE A 94 -7.54 -12.28 2.07
C PHE A 94 -8.89 -12.24 1.33
N ALA A 95 -9.29 -11.06 0.86
CA ALA A 95 -10.50 -10.92 0.05
C ALA A 95 -10.43 -11.76 -1.24
N TYR A 96 -9.29 -11.73 -1.94
CA TYR A 96 -9.05 -12.57 -3.11
C TYR A 96 -9.24 -14.05 -2.79
N ARG A 97 -8.71 -14.51 -1.65
CA ARG A 97 -8.88 -15.91 -1.23
C ARG A 97 -10.33 -16.28 -0.94
N LEU A 98 -11.12 -15.37 -0.37
CA LEU A 98 -12.57 -15.58 -0.22
C LEU A 98 -13.26 -15.65 -1.58
N LEU A 99 -12.86 -14.81 -2.54
CA LEU A 99 -13.41 -14.82 -3.90
C LEU A 99 -13.09 -16.12 -4.64
N CYS A 100 -11.92 -16.73 -4.42
CA CYS A 100 -11.59 -18.04 -5.00
C CYS A 100 -12.57 -19.15 -4.59
N LEU A 101 -13.28 -19.02 -3.45
CA LEU A 101 -14.32 -19.97 -3.05
C LEU A 101 -15.56 -19.90 -3.94
N PHE A 102 -15.83 -18.74 -4.55
CA PHE A 102 -16.95 -18.52 -5.45
C PHE A 102 -16.56 -18.65 -6.94
N PHE A 103 -15.33 -18.29 -7.27
CA PHE A 103 -14.78 -18.32 -8.63
C PHE A 103 -13.59 -19.28 -8.70
N SER A 104 -13.86 -20.54 -9.01
CA SER A 104 -12.86 -21.62 -9.03
C SER A 104 -11.75 -21.43 -10.08
N ALA A 105 -11.98 -20.64 -11.12
CA ALA A 105 -10.98 -20.37 -12.17
C ALA A 105 -9.92 -19.30 -11.78
N LEU A 106 -10.11 -18.58 -10.66
CA LEU A 106 -9.14 -17.60 -10.14
C LEU A 106 -7.82 -18.24 -9.65
N PRO A 107 -7.85 -19.23 -8.73
CA PRO A 107 -6.63 -19.82 -8.18
C PRO A 107 -5.75 -20.51 -9.22
N ASP A 108 -6.32 -20.99 -10.33
CA ASP A 108 -5.59 -21.62 -11.43
C ASP A 108 -4.64 -20.64 -12.14
N ARG A 109 -4.95 -19.34 -12.12
CA ARG A 109 -4.11 -18.30 -12.72
C ARG A 109 -3.07 -17.77 -11.74
N ILE A 110 -3.51 -17.41 -10.53
CA ILE A 110 -2.63 -16.88 -9.50
C ILE A 110 -3.14 -17.26 -8.11
N GLY A 111 -2.26 -17.87 -7.32
CA GLY A 111 -2.57 -18.20 -5.93
C GLY A 111 -2.64 -16.95 -5.05
N ALA A 112 -3.53 -16.96 -4.06
CA ALA A 112 -3.67 -15.84 -3.11
C ALA A 112 -2.35 -15.50 -2.38
N PHE A 113 -1.54 -16.51 -2.08
CA PHE A 113 -0.22 -16.31 -1.46
C PHE A 113 0.76 -15.62 -2.41
N HIS A 114 0.75 -15.97 -3.70
CA HIS A 114 1.57 -15.30 -4.71
C HIS A 114 1.17 -13.83 -4.84
N LEU A 115 -0.14 -13.54 -4.89
CA LEU A 115 -0.67 -12.18 -4.91
C LEU A 115 -0.18 -11.35 -3.69
N PHE A 116 -0.22 -11.95 -2.50
CA PHE A 116 0.28 -11.33 -1.27
C PHE A 116 1.79 -11.06 -1.34
N MET A 117 2.58 -12.04 -1.79
CA MET A 117 4.02 -11.91 -1.93
C MET A 117 4.39 -10.83 -2.93
N THR A 118 3.74 -10.79 -4.10
CA THR A 118 3.96 -9.75 -5.12
C THR A 118 3.68 -8.36 -4.55
N GLY A 119 2.55 -8.18 -3.86
CA GLY A 119 2.23 -6.90 -3.22
C GLY A 119 3.23 -6.51 -2.13
N SER A 120 3.62 -7.47 -1.30
CA SER A 120 4.58 -7.25 -0.21
C SER A 120 5.96 -6.85 -0.72
N ILE A 121 6.47 -7.55 -1.74
CA ILE A 121 7.75 -7.24 -2.39
C ILE A 121 7.68 -5.86 -3.05
N ALA A 122 6.59 -5.54 -3.77
CA ALA A 122 6.43 -4.23 -4.40
C ALA A 122 6.49 -3.08 -3.37
N TYR A 123 5.74 -3.18 -2.27
CA TYR A 123 5.79 -2.17 -1.22
C TYR A 123 7.14 -2.13 -0.49
N ALA A 124 7.81 -3.27 -0.29
CA ALA A 124 9.15 -3.32 0.31
C ALA A 124 10.20 -2.60 -0.56
N VAL A 125 10.18 -2.82 -1.87
CA VAL A 125 11.05 -2.11 -2.83
C VAL A 125 10.78 -0.61 -2.78
N VAL A 126 9.52 -0.18 -2.89
CA VAL A 126 9.15 1.24 -2.84
C VAL A 126 9.53 1.88 -1.51
N ALA A 127 9.31 1.19 -0.38
CA ALA A 127 9.71 1.67 0.94
C ALA A 127 11.23 1.84 1.05
N THR A 128 12.00 0.94 0.46
CA THR A 128 13.46 0.98 0.44
C THR A 128 13.96 2.17 -0.38
N LEU A 129 13.41 2.37 -1.58
CA LEU A 129 13.74 3.52 -2.43
C LEU A 129 13.40 4.85 -1.73
N ALA A 130 12.22 4.92 -1.11
CA ALA A 130 11.81 6.07 -0.32
C ALA A 130 12.78 6.32 0.85
N TRP A 131 13.24 5.27 1.53
CA TRP A 131 14.22 5.40 2.61
C TRP A 131 15.57 5.94 2.11
N VAL A 132 16.11 5.36 1.04
CA VAL A 132 17.37 5.82 0.41
C VAL A 132 17.25 7.28 -0.03
N GLY A 133 16.13 7.65 -0.67
CA GLY A 133 15.85 9.03 -1.06
C GLY A 133 15.89 9.98 0.15
N ASN A 134 15.19 9.65 1.23
CA ASN A 134 15.19 10.48 2.44
C ASN A 134 16.60 10.60 3.07
N LEU A 135 17.42 9.55 3.01
CA LEU A 135 18.79 9.59 3.51
C LEU A 135 19.66 10.57 2.70
N ILE A 136 19.58 10.51 1.37
CA ILE A 136 20.32 11.42 0.47
C ILE A 136 19.91 12.88 0.73
N TRP A 137 18.61 13.15 0.89
CA TRP A 137 18.11 14.48 1.20
C TRP A 137 18.58 14.99 2.56
N ALA A 138 18.60 14.13 3.58
CA ALA A 138 19.11 14.49 4.91
C ALA A 138 20.60 14.89 4.86
N VAL A 139 21.43 14.12 4.15
CA VAL A 139 22.86 14.42 4.00
C VAL A 139 23.08 15.75 3.25
N ARG A 140 22.30 16.02 2.20
CA ARG A 140 22.37 17.28 1.43
C ARG A 140 21.98 18.49 2.27
N GLY A 141 20.93 18.37 3.10
CA GLY A 141 20.49 19.46 3.98
C GLY A 141 21.50 19.83 5.06
N HIS A 142 22.40 18.91 5.45
CA HIS A 142 23.49 19.19 6.39
C HIS A 142 24.76 19.76 5.72
N HIS A 143 24.81 19.81 4.39
CA HIS A 143 25.95 20.34 3.62
C HIS A 143 25.78 21.80 3.21
N GLU A 144 24.73 22.51 3.66
CA GLU A 144 24.74 23.98 3.57
C GLU A 144 25.79 24.52 4.55
N PRO A 145 26.88 25.12 4.04
CA PRO A 145 28.03 25.45 4.86
C PRO A 145 27.75 26.69 5.69
N ASN A 146 28.23 26.63 6.93
CA ASN A 146 28.49 27.75 7.80
C ASN A 146 29.51 28.71 7.15
N SER A 147 29.08 29.46 6.14
CA SER A 147 29.85 30.53 5.49
C SER A 147 29.16 31.85 5.81
N GLY A 148 29.53 32.49 6.93
CA GLY A 148 29.00 33.81 7.25
C GLY A 148 29.41 34.49 8.56
N HIS A 149 30.10 33.84 9.51
CA HIS A 149 30.57 34.53 10.72
C HIS A 149 32.09 34.64 10.79
N HIS A 150 32.63 35.44 9.86
CA HIS A 150 33.83 36.25 10.11
C HIS A 150 33.41 37.72 10.07
N LEU A 151 33.97 38.51 10.99
CA LEU A 151 33.91 39.98 11.16
C LEU A 151 32.91 40.53 12.19
N SER A 152 33.35 40.55 13.45
CA SER A 152 33.25 41.71 14.35
C SER A 152 34.30 41.61 15.45
#